data_AF-A0AAW5EI29-F1
#
_entry.id   AF-A0AAW5EI29-F1
#
_cell.length_a   1.000
_cell.length_b   1.000
_cell.length_c   1.000
_cell.angle_alpha   90.00
_cell.angle_beta   90.00
_cell.angle_gamma   90.00
#
_symmetry.space_group_name_H-M   'P 1'
#
loop_
_entity.id
_entity.type
_entity.pdbx_description
1 polymer ?
#
loop_
_entity_poly.entity_id
_entity_poly.type
_entity_poly.pdbx_seq_one_letter_code
_entity_poly.pdbx_strand_id
1 'polypeptide(L)'
;MLYRRKLWQHTPINDFWRIGKGYATKLKSIGINNMGDLARYSLNNEDKLYQIFGVNAELLIDHAWGFESCTMQAIKEYKSKHISKVMAKVLPKPYSFKKARDM
;
A
#
# COMPACT_ATOMS: atom_id res chain seq x y z
N MET A 1 6.86 21.41 9.56
CA MET A 1 6.39 20.16 8.94
C MET A 1 4.90 19.96 9.20
N LEU A 2 4.07 19.95 8.16
CA LEU A 2 2.61 19.84 8.29
C LEU A 2 2.12 18.39 8.44
N TYR A 3 2.76 17.45 7.75
CA TYR A 3 2.38 16.03 7.72
C TYR A 3 2.32 15.42 9.11
N ARG A 4 3.45 15.43 9.86
CA ARG A 4 3.53 14.82 11.19
C ARG A 4 2.51 15.40 12.17
N ARG A 5 2.25 16.71 12.11
CA ARG A 5 1.27 17.35 12.99
C ARG A 5 -0.18 16.98 12.65
N LYS A 6 -0.51 16.82 11.37
CA LYS A 6 -1.89 16.60 10.91
C LYS A 6 -2.26 15.13 10.76
N LEU A 7 -1.31 14.29 10.36
CA LEU A 7 -1.61 12.96 9.82
C LEU A 7 -1.05 11.80 10.66
N TRP A 8 -0.14 12.04 11.60
CA TRP A 8 0.38 10.95 12.43
C TRP A 8 -0.68 10.27 13.27
N GLN A 9 -1.67 10.99 13.79
CA GLN A 9 -2.77 10.42 14.58
C GLN A 9 -3.97 10.02 13.73
N HIS A 10 -3.90 10.18 12.40
CA HIS A 10 -5.02 9.84 11.51
C HIS A 10 -5.33 8.34 11.59
N THR A 11 -6.61 8.02 11.71
CA THR A 11 -7.12 6.66 11.67
C THR A 11 -8.40 6.62 10.81
N PRO A 12 -8.64 5.50 10.09
CA PRO A 12 -7.83 4.29 10.08
C PRO A 12 -6.58 4.40 9.18
N ILE A 13 -5.53 3.61 9.49
CA ILE A 13 -4.24 3.68 8.76
C ILE A 13 -4.34 3.25 7.29
N ASN A 14 -5.40 2.55 6.89
CA ASN A 14 -5.64 2.15 5.50
C ASN A 14 -6.27 3.24 4.63
N ASP A 15 -6.50 4.45 5.16
CA ASP A 15 -6.80 5.62 4.34
C ASP A 15 -5.56 6.13 3.58
N PHE A 16 -4.37 5.75 4.05
CA PHE A 16 -3.12 6.12 3.38
C PHE A 16 -2.86 5.21 2.18
N TRP A 17 -2.42 5.83 1.09
CA TRP A 17 -2.00 5.14 -0.12
C TRP A 17 -0.96 4.05 0.19
N ARG A 18 -1.00 2.93 -0.56
CA ARG A 18 -0.24 1.67 -0.34
C ARG A 18 -0.65 0.83 0.87
N ILE A 19 -1.36 1.36 1.87
CA ILE A 19 -1.78 0.57 3.03
C ILE A 19 -3.15 -0.05 2.80
N GLY A 20 -3.17 -1.23 2.18
CA GLY A 20 -4.40 -2.02 2.02
C GLY A 20 -4.83 -2.72 3.33
N LYS A 21 -6.02 -3.34 3.30
CA LYS A 21 -6.59 -4.09 4.46
C LYS A 21 -5.60 -5.09 5.06
N GLY A 22 -4.87 -5.85 4.23
CA GLY A 22 -3.89 -6.83 4.71
C GLY A 22 -2.72 -6.21 5.49
N TYR A 23 -2.22 -5.05 5.02
CA TYR A 23 -1.17 -4.32 5.72
C TYR A 23 -1.69 -3.77 7.04
N ALA A 24 -2.86 -3.12 7.03
CA ALA A 24 -3.47 -2.59 8.24
C ALA A 24 -3.71 -3.68 9.31
N THR A 25 -4.16 -4.88 8.91
CA THR A 25 -4.31 -6.01 9.85
C THR A 25 -2.97 -6.44 10.46
N LYS A 26 -1.92 -6.60 9.64
CA LYS A 26 -0.58 -6.97 10.12
C LYS A 26 -0.01 -5.91 11.07
N LEU A 27 -0.12 -4.63 10.72
CA LEU A 27 0.32 -3.52 11.57
C LEU A 27 -0.45 -3.48 12.89
N LYS A 28 -1.78 -3.66 12.84
CA LYS A 28 -2.60 -3.71 14.05
C LYS A 28 -2.20 -4.86 14.98
N SER A 29 -1.83 -6.03 14.44
CA SER A 29 -1.37 -7.17 15.24
C SER A 29 -0.08 -6.93 16.03
N ILE A 30 0.71 -5.92 15.63
CA ILE A 30 1.91 -5.49 16.36
C ILE A 30 1.73 -4.14 17.06
N GLY A 31 0.48 -3.71 17.26
CA GLY A 31 0.13 -2.51 18.03
C GLY A 31 0.20 -1.18 17.27
N ILE A 32 0.35 -1.21 15.94
CA ILE A 32 0.47 -0.02 15.11
C ILE A 32 -0.91 0.31 14.50
N ASN A 33 -1.47 1.47 14.88
CA ASN A 33 -2.82 1.87 14.44
C ASN A 33 -2.83 3.11 13.53
N ASN A 34 -1.75 3.88 13.51
CA ASN A 34 -1.60 5.11 12.73
C ASN A 34 -0.14 5.30 12.28
N MET A 35 0.12 6.34 11.47
CA MET A 35 1.46 6.62 10.93
C MET A 35 2.47 7.02 12.01
N GLY A 36 2.02 7.69 13.08
CA GLY A 36 2.89 8.06 14.19
C GLY A 36 3.39 6.83 14.96
N ASP A 37 2.53 5.84 15.16
CA ASP A 37 2.91 4.57 15.79
C ASP A 37 3.95 3.85 14.93
N LEU A 38 3.72 3.78 13.62
CA LEU A 38 4.63 3.14 12.67
C LEU A 38 6.00 3.81 12.64
N ALA A 39 6.04 5.14 12.56
CA ALA A 39 7.28 5.92 12.57
C ALA A 39 8.07 5.74 13.87
N ARG A 40 7.39 5.69 15.03
CA ARG A 40 8.07 5.45 16.32
C ARG A 40 8.53 4.00 16.48
N TYR A 41 7.72 3.06 15.99
CA TYR A 41 8.05 1.63 16.03
C TYR A 41 9.32 1.35 15.21
N SER A 42 9.47 1.98 14.04
CA SER A 42 10.64 1.79 13.18
C SER A 42 11.96 2.18 13.84
N LEU A 43 11.97 3.14 14.77
CA LEU A 43 13.20 3.59 15.45
C LEU A 43 13.91 2.47 16.24
N ASN A 44 13.17 1.48 16.72
CA ASN A 44 13.72 0.41 17.58
C ASN A 44 13.42 -1.00 17.06
N ASN A 45 12.53 -1.14 16.08
CA ASN A 45 12.01 -2.43 15.63
C ASN A 45 11.93 -2.52 14.09
N GLU A 46 12.79 -1.79 13.39
CA GLU A 46 12.88 -1.82 11.92
C GLU A 46 13.01 -3.26 11.38
N ASP A 47 13.88 -4.08 11.98
CA ASP A 47 14.07 -5.49 11.57
C ASP A 47 12.77 -6.30 11.56
N LYS A 48 11.87 -6.06 12.52
CA LYS A 48 10.56 -6.72 12.56
C LYS A 48 9.66 -6.27 11.41
N LEU A 49 9.74 -5.00 11.00
CA LEU A 49 9.00 -4.53 9.84
C LEU A 49 9.50 -5.22 8.55
N TYR A 50 10.82 -5.35 8.40
CA TYR A 50 11.41 -6.11 7.29
C TYR A 50 11.05 -7.61 7.32
N GLN A 51 10.96 -8.24 8.49
CA GLN A 51 10.48 -9.62 8.60
C GLN A 51 9.03 -9.78 8.12
N ILE A 52 8.16 -8.80 8.40
CA ILE A 52 6.72 -8.89 8.11
C ILE A 52 6.38 -8.48 6.66
N PHE A 53 7.07 -7.47 6.15
CA PHE A 53 6.77 -6.81 4.87
C PHE A 53 7.85 -7.00 3.79
N GLY A 54 8.98 -7.61 4.15
CA GLY A 54 10.14 -7.75 3.26
C GLY A 54 10.71 -6.39 2.88
N VAL A 55 11.24 -6.29 1.65
CA VAL A 55 11.78 -5.04 1.09
C VAL A 55 10.77 -3.88 1.06
N ASN A 56 9.46 -4.16 1.10
CA ASN A 56 8.45 -3.10 1.15
C ASN A 56 8.41 -2.35 2.49
N ALA A 57 9.11 -2.85 3.53
CA ALA A 57 9.21 -2.16 4.80
C ALA A 57 9.85 -0.79 4.67
N GLU A 58 10.86 -0.63 3.80
CA GLU A 58 11.53 0.65 3.53
C GLU A 58 10.51 1.73 3.12
N LEU A 59 9.73 1.44 2.08
CA LEU A 59 8.68 2.34 1.58
C LEU A 59 7.63 2.65 2.66
N LEU A 60 7.33 1.69 3.52
CA LEU A 60 6.36 1.84 4.59
C LEU A 60 6.88 2.77 5.70
N ILE A 61 8.16 2.65 6.04
CA ILE A 61 8.85 3.49 7.03
C ILE A 61 8.96 4.92 6.49
N ASP A 62 9.45 5.10 5.27
CA ASP A 62 9.56 6.39 4.60
C ASP A 62 8.21 7.12 4.59
N HIS A 63 7.16 6.41 4.20
CA HIS A 63 5.82 6.96 4.13
C HIS A 63 5.32 7.42 5.52
N ALA A 64 5.61 6.69 6.58
CA ALA A 64 5.26 7.07 7.96
C ALA A 64 5.98 8.36 8.43
N TRP A 65 7.19 8.59 7.94
CA TRP A 65 7.96 9.82 8.19
C TRP A 65 7.56 10.99 7.29
N GLY A 66 6.70 10.76 6.31
CA GLY A 66 6.26 11.73 5.31
C GLY A 66 7.28 11.95 4.19
N PHE A 67 8.13 10.95 3.93
CA PHE A 67 9.12 10.95 2.86
C PHE A 67 8.59 10.16 1.66
N GLU A 68 8.84 10.68 0.46
CA GLU A 68 8.52 10.03 -0.81
C GLU A 68 9.72 10.23 -1.73
N SER A 69 10.38 9.12 -2.11
CA SER A 69 11.59 9.15 -2.93
C SER A 69 11.28 9.45 -4.40
N CYS A 70 10.05 9.18 -4.84
CA CYS A 70 9.63 9.45 -6.21
C CYS A 70 9.43 10.96 -6.45
N THR A 71 10.22 11.52 -7.38
CA THR A 71 10.10 12.94 -7.73
C THR A 71 8.95 13.19 -8.70
N MET A 72 8.38 14.40 -8.67
CA MET A 72 7.37 14.80 -9.66
C MET A 72 7.86 14.73 -11.11
N GLN A 73 9.17 14.92 -11.32
CA GLN A 73 9.79 14.76 -12.63
C GLN A 73 9.78 13.30 -13.07
N ALA A 74 10.21 12.38 -12.22
CA ALA A 74 10.19 10.94 -12.52
C ALA A 74 8.77 10.45 -12.85
N ILE A 75 7.76 10.93 -12.14
CA ILE A 75 6.34 10.62 -12.41
C ILE A 75 5.93 11.10 -13.80
N LYS A 76 6.31 12.33 -14.18
CA LYS A 76 5.96 12.92 -15.48
C LYS A 76 6.72 12.29 -16.65
N GLU A 77 7.95 11.85 -16.41
CA GLU A 77 8.80 11.21 -17.40
C GLU A 77 8.46 9.73 -17.60
N TYR A 78 7.80 9.10 -16.63
CA TYR A 78 7.42 7.70 -16.72
C TYR A 78 6.55 7.41 -17.95
N LYS A 79 7.06 6.58 -18.84
CA LYS A 79 6.32 6.01 -19.97
C LYS A 79 6.33 4.49 -19.86
N SER A 80 5.15 3.88 -19.90
CA SER A 80 5.05 2.42 -19.85
C SER A 80 5.72 1.80 -21.09
N LYS A 81 6.53 0.75 -20.88
CA LYS A 81 7.15 -0.02 -21.96
C LYS A 81 6.14 -0.87 -22.73
N HIS A 82 5.06 -1.29 -22.07
CA HIS A 82 4.03 -2.15 -22.63
C HIS A 82 2.65 -1.69 -22.15
N ILE A 83 1.65 -1.82 -23.02
CA ILE A 83 0.25 -1.61 -22.66
C ILE A 83 -0.43 -2.96 -22.83
N SER A 84 -0.84 -3.59 -21.73
CA SER A 84 -1.67 -4.79 -21.80
C SER A 84 -3.13 -4.39 -22.01
N LYS A 85 -3.81 -5.08 -22.93
CA LYS A 85 -5.26 -4.98 -23.11
C LYS A 85 -5.86 -6.28 -22.57
N VAL A 86 -6.56 -6.18 -21.45
CA VAL A 86 -7.24 -7.32 -20.81
C VAL A 86 -8.73 -7.05 -20.81
N MET A 87 -9.51 -8.05 -21.23
CA MET A 87 -10.96 -8.04 -21.08
C MET A 87 -11.33 -8.95 -19.92
N ALA A 88 -11.74 -8.35 -18.80
CA ALA A 88 -12.26 -9.08 -17.66
C ALA A 88 -13.79 -9.13 -17.75
N LYS A 89 -14.38 -10.31 -17.54
CA LYS A 89 -15.82 -10.51 -17.50
C LYS A 89 -16.22 -11.12 -16.16
N VAL A 90 -17.10 -10.43 -15.45
CA VAL A 90 -17.70 -10.96 -14.21
C VAL A 90 -18.98 -11.70 -14.58
N LEU A 91 -19.01 -13.00 -14.29
CA LEU A 91 -20.17 -13.86 -14.55
C LEU A 91 -21.03 -13.98 -13.29
N PRO A 92 -22.28 -13.49 -13.28
CA PRO A 92 -23.12 -13.45 -12.06
C PRO A 92 -23.69 -14.81 -11.65
N LYS A 93 -23.54 -15.83 -12.48
CA LYS A 93 -24.01 -17.21 -12.23
C LYS A 93 -23.09 -18.21 -12.94
N PRO A 94 -23.18 -19.51 -12.63
CA PRO A 94 -22.49 -20.53 -13.41
C PRO A 94 -22.98 -20.55 -14.87
N TYR A 95 -22.04 -20.58 -15.81
CA TYR A 95 -22.31 -20.72 -17.24
C TYR A 95 -21.61 -21.99 -17.75
N SER A 96 -22.21 -22.65 -18.73
CA SER A 96 -21.51 -23.68 -19.50
C SER A 96 -20.37 -23.05 -20.30
N PHE A 97 -19.31 -23.82 -20.57
CA PHE A 97 -18.13 -23.34 -21.30
C PHE A 97 -18.48 -22.58 -22.59
N LYS A 98 -19.39 -23.15 -23.40
CA LYS A 98 -19.85 -22.54 -24.65
C LYS A 98 -20.48 -21.17 -24.41
N LYS A 99 -21.37 -21.07 -23.43
CA LYS A 99 -22.07 -19.81 -23.12
C LYS A 99 -21.14 -18.75 -22.54
N ALA A 100 -20.11 -19.14 -21.77
CA ALA A 100 -19.11 -18.21 -21.25
C ALA A 100 -18.15 -17.70 -22.33
N ARG A 101 -17.85 -18.52 -23.35
CA ARG A 101 -16.96 -18.18 -24.47
C ARG A 101 -17.60 -17.22 -25.48
N ASP A 102 -18.89 -17.41 -25.75
CA ASP A 102 -19.63 -16.63 -26.77
C ASP A 102 -20.19 -15.30 -26.21
N MET A 103 -20.19 -15.13 -24.89
CA MET A 103 -20.54 -13.86 -24.23
C MET A 103 -19.39 -12.88 -24.32
#